data_AF-A0A832N058-F1
#
_entry.id   AF-A0A832N058-F1
#
_cell.length_a   1.000
_cell.length_b   1.000
_cell.length_c   1.000
_cell.angle_alpha   90.00
_cell.angle_beta   90.00
_cell.angle_gamma   90.00
#
_symmetry.space_group_name_H-M   'P 1'
#
loop_
_entity.id
_entity.type
_entity.pdbx_description
1 polymer ?
#
loop_
_entity_poly.entity_id
_entity_poly.type
_entity_poly.pdbx_seq_one_letter_code
_entity_poly.pdbx_strand_id
1 'polypeptide(L)'
;RSKRAFSHGCVRLQKPRELLKTFSTFNPNVDFEKSQKILKGKDKTYISLKETVPVDIIYLTAWVDYDGRLQFRNDIYGYDKMQLKSFRKW
;
A
#
# COMPACT_ATOMS: atom_id res chain seq x y z
N ARG A 1 -3.47 10.96 -13.36
CA ARG A 1 -3.02 9.90 -14.31
C ARG A 1 -3.74 8.60 -13.99
N SER A 2 -4.20 7.86 -14.99
CA SER A 2 -5.01 6.63 -14.80
C SER A 2 -4.19 5.36 -14.57
N LYS A 3 -2.99 5.24 -15.16
CA LYS A 3 -2.05 4.13 -14.90
C LYS A 3 -1.00 4.53 -13.87
N ARG A 4 -0.60 3.59 -12.99
CA ARG A 4 0.40 3.82 -11.92
C ARG A 4 1.43 2.69 -11.75
N ALA A 5 1.38 1.65 -12.58
CA ALA A 5 2.32 0.53 -12.55
C ALA A 5 3.64 0.90 -13.26
N PHE A 6 4.44 1.76 -12.64
CA PHE A 6 5.72 2.25 -13.17
C PHE A 6 6.92 1.95 -12.25
N SER A 7 6.67 1.36 -11.08
CA SER A 7 7.73 0.98 -10.15
C SER A 7 8.44 -0.28 -10.60
N HIS A 8 9.71 -0.41 -10.23
CA HIS A 8 10.51 -1.62 -10.43
C HIS A 8 10.28 -2.70 -9.35
N GLY A 9 9.30 -2.52 -8.46
CA GLY A 9 8.93 -3.51 -7.44
C GLY A 9 8.38 -2.90 -6.16
N CYS A 10 8.95 -1.78 -5.68
CA CYS A 10 8.49 -1.16 -4.43
C CYS A 10 7.20 -0.33 -4.63
N VAL A 11 6.26 -0.45 -3.68
CA VAL A 11 5.03 0.37 -3.65
C VAL A 11 5.36 1.78 -3.15
N ARG A 12 5.15 2.79 -4.01
CA ARG A 12 5.36 4.20 -3.67
C ARG A 12 4.05 4.82 -3.20
N LEU A 13 4.06 5.44 -2.03
CA LEU A 13 2.91 6.13 -1.48
C LEU A 13 2.80 7.54 -2.04
N GLN A 14 1.58 7.96 -2.40
CA GLN A 14 1.31 9.34 -2.78
C GLN A 14 1.42 10.29 -1.57
N LYS A 15 1.08 9.80 -0.38
CA LYS A 15 0.99 10.58 0.85
C LYS A 15 1.74 9.95 2.04
N PRO A 16 3.06 9.72 1.93
CA PRO A 16 3.83 9.04 2.97
C PRO A 16 3.86 9.81 4.30
N ARG A 17 3.78 11.16 4.27
CA ARG A 17 3.73 11.99 5.49
C ARG A 17 2.41 11.86 6.25
N GLU A 18 1.29 11.70 5.54
CA GLU A 18 -0.01 11.44 6.19
C GLU A 18 0.00 10.07 6.86
N LEU A 19 0.58 9.06 6.20
CA LEU A 19 0.76 7.74 6.83
C LEU A 19 1.60 7.84 8.11
N LEU A 20 2.73 8.57 8.09
CA LEU A 20 3.54 8.80 9.29
C LEU A 20 2.75 9.48 10.43
N LYS A 21 1.88 10.44 10.09
CA LYS A 21 0.97 11.06 11.07
C LYS A 21 -0.03 10.06 11.63
N THR A 22 -0.56 9.15 10.82
CA THR A 22 -1.43 8.08 11.32
C THR A 22 -0.68 7.19 12.30
N PHE A 23 0.56 6.79 12.01
CA PHE A 23 1.38 5.99 12.92
C PHE A 23 1.59 6.67 14.28
N SER A 24 1.75 8.00 14.34
CA SER A 24 1.90 8.71 15.62
C SER A 24 0.66 8.68 16.51
N THR A 25 -0.52 8.30 15.98
CA THR A 25 -1.76 8.25 16.77
C THR A 25 -1.86 7.01 17.67
N PHE A 26 -1.15 5.94 17.32
CA PHE A 26 -1.22 4.66 18.03
C PHE A 26 0.15 4.07 18.38
N ASN A 27 1.24 4.56 17.81
CA ASN A 27 2.59 4.07 18.08
C ASN A 27 3.36 5.12 18.90
N PRO A 28 3.64 4.87 20.19
CA PRO A 28 4.24 5.88 21.08
C PRO A 28 5.69 6.24 20.69
N ASN A 29 6.35 5.40 19.89
CA ASN A 29 7.71 5.69 19.40
C ASN A 29 7.72 6.71 18.26
N VAL A 30 6.57 6.98 17.63
CA VAL A 30 6.45 7.86 16.48
C VAL A 30 5.98 9.24 16.94
N ASP A 31 6.93 10.15 17.15
CA ASP A 31 6.63 11.58 17.35
C ASP A 31 6.60 12.29 15.98
N PHE A 32 5.41 12.73 15.57
CA PHE A 32 5.22 13.37 14.27
C PHE A 32 5.94 14.72 14.15
N GLU A 33 5.90 15.56 15.18
CA GLU A 33 6.52 16.89 15.17
C GLU A 33 8.05 16.80 15.14
N LYS A 34 8.61 15.89 15.95
CA LYS A 34 10.04 15.56 15.89
C LYS A 34 10.42 15.02 14.51
N SER A 35 9.61 14.14 13.95
CA SER A 35 9.85 13.58 12.61
C SER A 35 9.83 14.65 11.52
N GLN A 36 8.90 15.62 11.58
CA GLN A 36 8.87 16.74 10.63
C GLN A 36 10.14 17.59 10.70
N LYS A 37 10.71 17.80 11.91
CA LYS A 37 11.97 18.53 12.07
C LYS A 37 13.14 17.77 11.43
N ILE A 38 13.24 16.46 11.65
CA ILE A 38 14.28 15.60 11.05
C ILE A 38 14.20 15.62 9.52
N LEU A 39 12.98 15.51 8.96
CA LEU A 39 12.76 15.48 7.51
C LEU A 39 13.09 16.81 6.79
N LYS A 40 13.32 17.91 7.52
CA LYS A 40 13.87 19.16 6.94
C LYS A 40 15.39 19.08 6.76
N GLY A 41 16.06 18.21 7.49
CA GLY A 41 17.50 17.94 7.37
C GLY A 41 17.82 16.91 6.29
N LYS A 42 19.07 16.45 6.28
CA LYS A 42 19.55 15.39 5.38
C LYS A 42 19.83 14.06 6.10
N ASP A 43 19.69 14.07 7.42
CA ASP A 43 20.02 12.91 8.25
C ASP A 43 19.02 11.78 8.03
N LYS A 44 19.54 10.56 8.00
CA LYS A 44 18.72 9.35 7.98
C LYS A 44 18.46 8.93 9.42
N THR A 45 17.19 8.75 9.76
CA THR A 45 16.77 8.28 11.09
C THR A 45 15.84 7.09 10.94
N TYR A 46 16.04 6.10 11.81
CA TYR A 46 15.20 4.92 11.91
C TYR A 46 14.28 5.04 13.13
N ILE A 47 13.03 4.63 12.97
CA ILE A 47 12.06 4.54 14.06
C ILE A 47 11.57 3.10 14.10
N SER A 48 11.79 2.42 15.21
CA SER A 48 11.20 1.11 15.44
C SER A 48 9.77 1.27 15.94
N LEU A 49 8.83 0.61 15.29
CA LEU A 49 7.45 0.57 15.74
C LEU A 49 7.35 -0.35 16.95
N LYS A 50 6.74 0.10 18.04
CA LYS A 50 6.49 -0.76 19.21
C LYS A 50 5.49 -1.87 18.88
N GLU A 51 4.43 -1.53 18.16
CA GLU A 51 3.38 -2.44 17.70
C GLU A 51 3.60 -2.81 16.23
N THR A 52 3.52 -4.10 15.93
CA THR A 52 3.61 -4.60 14.54
C THR A 52 2.34 -4.22 13.77
N VAL A 53 2.50 -3.60 12.61
CA VAL A 53 1.40 -3.31 11.69
C VAL A 53 1.44 -4.32 10.55
N PRO A 54 0.43 -5.20 10.40
CA PRO A 54 0.38 -6.15 9.30
C PRO A 54 0.18 -5.41 7.98
N VAL A 55 0.82 -5.91 6.93
CA VAL A 55 0.72 -5.36 5.57
C VAL A 55 0.48 -6.50 4.60
N ASP A 56 -0.74 -6.55 4.07
CA ASP A 56 -1.13 -7.50 3.04
C ASP A 56 -1.11 -6.83 1.66
N ILE A 57 -0.48 -7.49 0.69
CA ILE A 57 -0.51 -7.07 -0.71
C ILE A 57 -1.34 -8.09 -1.47
N ILE A 58 -2.56 -7.69 -1.79
CA ILE A 58 -3.51 -8.52 -2.57
C ILE A 58 -3.66 -7.96 -3.98
N TYR A 59 -3.87 -8.87 -4.94
CA TYR A 59 -4.11 -8.53 -6.34
C TYR A 59 -5.53 -8.93 -6.72
N LEU A 60 -6.42 -7.96 -6.81
CA LEU A 60 -7.82 -8.16 -7.20
C LEU A 60 -8.12 -7.38 -8.47
N THR A 61 -8.62 -8.09 -9.48
CA THR A 61 -9.13 -7.51 -10.73
C THR A 61 -10.63 -7.26 -10.69
N ALA A 62 -11.34 -7.90 -9.75
CA ALA A 62 -12.73 -7.63 -9.41
C ALA A 62 -12.98 -7.71 -7.90
N TRP A 63 -13.79 -6.80 -7.35
CA TRP A 63 -14.24 -6.84 -5.95
C TRP A 63 -15.54 -6.05 -5.77
N VAL A 64 -16.24 -6.28 -4.67
CA VAL A 64 -17.40 -5.46 -4.26
C VAL A 64 -16.91 -4.39 -3.29
N ASP A 65 -17.19 -3.12 -3.58
CA ASP A 65 -16.82 -2.01 -2.68
C ASP A 65 -17.76 -1.88 -1.49
N TYR A 66 -17.48 -0.92 -0.60
CA TYR A 66 -18.26 -0.68 0.60
C TYR A 66 -19.71 -0.22 0.32
N ASP A 67 -20.00 0.27 -0.89
CA ASP A 67 -21.34 0.66 -1.32
C ASP A 67 -22.10 -0.52 -1.97
N GLY A 68 -21.54 -1.73 -1.93
CA GLY A 68 -22.12 -2.92 -2.53
C GLY A 68 -21.99 -2.97 -4.06
N ARG A 69 -21.15 -2.13 -4.66
CA ARG A 69 -21.00 -2.04 -6.12
C ARG A 69 -19.84 -2.88 -6.60
N LEU A 70 -20.08 -3.64 -7.67
CA LEU A 70 -19.05 -4.43 -8.32
C LEU A 70 -18.07 -3.52 -9.07
N GLN A 71 -16.79 -3.65 -8.74
CA GLN A 71 -15.67 -2.91 -9.31
C GLN A 71 -14.81 -3.84 -10.16
N PHE A 72 -14.28 -3.31 -11.27
CA PHE A 72 -13.32 -4.00 -12.14
C PHE A 72 -12.06 -3.16 -12.37
N ARG A 73 -10.91 -3.82 -12.54
CA ARG A 73 -9.63 -3.21 -12.92
C ARG A 73 -8.92 -4.07 -13.95
N ASN A 74 -8.03 -3.45 -14.72
CA ASN A 74 -7.25 -4.15 -15.74
C ASN A 74 -6.27 -5.14 -15.12
N ASP A 75 -6.25 -6.36 -15.64
CA ASP A 75 -5.26 -7.40 -15.32
C ASP A 75 -3.91 -7.09 -15.98
N ILE A 76 -3.14 -6.20 -15.36
CA ILE A 76 -1.83 -5.77 -15.86
C ILE A 76 -0.74 -6.84 -15.73
N TYR A 77 -0.95 -7.89 -14.93
CA TYR A 77 0.02 -8.97 -14.73
C TYR A 77 -0.37 -10.26 -15.44
N GLY A 78 -1.56 -10.33 -16.03
CA GLY A 78 -2.03 -11.49 -16.81
C GLY A 78 -2.48 -12.66 -15.94
N TYR A 79 -2.71 -12.45 -14.64
CA TYR A 79 -3.02 -13.51 -13.69
C TYR A 79 -4.41 -14.10 -13.91
N ASP A 80 -5.39 -13.32 -14.34
CA ASP A 80 -6.73 -13.83 -14.63
C ASP A 80 -6.68 -14.81 -15.81
N LYS A 81 -5.92 -14.46 -16.85
CA LYS A 81 -5.70 -15.33 -18.01
C LYS A 81 -4.96 -16.61 -17.63
N MET A 82 -3.99 -16.54 -16.72
CA MET A 82 -3.28 -17.72 -16.22
C MET A 82 -4.24 -18.62 -15.43
N GLN A 83 -5.02 -18.04 -14.53
CA GLN A 83 -6.00 -18.77 -13.71
C GLN A 83 -7.04 -19.47 -14.57
N LEU A 84 -7.58 -18.82 -15.61
CA LEU A 84 -8.53 -19.42 -16.54
C LEU A 84 -7.99 -20.66 -17.25
N LYS A 85 -6.68 -20.71 -17.56
CA LYS A 85 -6.05 -21.91 -18.15
C LYS A 85 -5.94 -23.05 -17.14
N SER A 86 -5.77 -22.73 -15.86
CA SER A 86 -5.68 -23.69 -14.76
C SER A 86 -7.02 -24.23 -14.31
N PHE A 87 -8.13 -23.53 -14.60
CA PHE A 87 -9.47 -24.07 -14.43
C PHE A 87 -9.66 -25.26 -15.38
N ARG A 88 -9.43 -26.48 -14.87
CA ARG A 88 -9.89 -27.70 -15.55
C ARG A 88 -11.38 -27.56 -15.78
N LYS A 89 -11.80 -27.67 -17.04
CA LYS A 89 -13.19 -27.98 -17.38
C LYS A 89 -13.53 -29.26 -16.63
N TRP A 90 -14.38 -29.13 -15.62
CA TRP A 90 -15.13 -30.25 -15.07
C TRP A 90 -16.11 -30.74 -16.13
#